data_AF-A0A930UVE7-F1
#
_entry.id   AF-A0A930UVE7-F1
#
_cell.length_a   1.000
_cell.length_b   1.000
_cell.length_c   1.000
_cell.angle_alpha   90.00
_cell.angle_beta   90.00
_cell.angle_gamma   90.00
#
_symmetry.space_group_name_H-M   'P 1'
#
loop_
_entity.id
_entity.type
_entity.pdbx_description
1 polymer ?
#
loop_
_entity_poly.entity_id
_entity_poly.type
_entity_poly.pdbx_seq_one_letter_code
_entity_poly.pdbx_strand_id
1 'polypeptide(L)'
;MYTLPENSTLIGSVAMTALLGRVPIDGVVNDPYPFKVLVGKENLTANGVMLPNVEGAILSGTASGDWTLSCVRGKVTSITLVFNDGRVRTLPQGRQSNSNSDGIGWISDPYGVPCVPGDRKTNAPEYLTSNFLLGGVAAAADAYAQSQTTTVVDGSSVVGAVTGDQGKFLMGQAIGAGLKDTAEWLRKRYGQTFDAIYVPPGQAVAIHLTKSIEIDYEPNGRKVNYLQQKQRRQLD
;
A
#
# COMPACT_ATOMS: atom_id res chain seq x y z
N MET A 1 0.65 -36.79 8.05
CA MET A 1 0.91 -35.34 8.15
C MET A 1 1.40 -34.88 6.79
N TYR A 2 0.82 -33.83 6.22
CA TYR A 2 1.25 -33.26 4.94
C TYR A 2 1.84 -31.87 5.20
N THR A 3 2.81 -31.45 4.38
CA THR A 3 3.49 -30.17 4.58
C THR A 3 3.78 -29.56 3.22
N LEU A 4 3.64 -28.23 3.09
CA LEU A 4 4.28 -27.49 2.02
C LEU A 4 5.69 -27.15 2.48
N PRO A 5 6.75 -27.69 1.84
CA PRO A 5 8.12 -27.35 2.20
C PRO A 5 8.38 -25.85 2.03
N GLU A 6 9.28 -25.31 2.86
CA GLU A 6 9.96 -24.06 2.54
C GLU A 6 10.54 -24.09 1.12
N ASN A 7 10.63 -22.92 0.48
CA ASN A 7 11.07 -22.75 -0.91
C ASN A 7 10.14 -23.34 -1.98
N SER A 8 8.94 -23.84 -1.61
CA SER A 8 7.93 -24.22 -2.60
C SER A 8 7.40 -23.00 -3.35
N THR A 9 7.23 -23.13 -4.66
CA THR A 9 6.59 -22.11 -5.50
C THR A 9 5.20 -22.57 -5.95
N LEU A 10 4.17 -21.82 -5.56
CA LEU A 10 2.78 -22.06 -5.93
C LEU A 10 2.46 -21.30 -7.23
N ILE A 11 2.82 -21.92 -8.36
CA ILE A 11 2.64 -21.35 -9.70
C ILE A 11 1.18 -21.48 -10.14
N GLY A 12 0.64 -20.50 -10.87
CA GLY A 12 -0.75 -20.50 -11.35
C GLY A 12 -1.75 -19.93 -10.33
N SER A 13 -1.23 -19.18 -9.35
CA SER A 13 -2.04 -18.47 -8.37
C SER A 13 -2.62 -17.19 -8.98
N VAL A 14 -3.77 -16.73 -8.50
CA VAL A 14 -4.49 -15.58 -9.06
C VAL A 14 -4.79 -14.54 -7.99
N ALA A 15 -4.43 -13.29 -8.23
CA ALA A 15 -4.77 -12.18 -7.36
C ALA A 15 -6.29 -11.98 -7.31
N MET A 16 -6.90 -12.11 -6.13
CA MET A 16 -8.35 -11.91 -5.93
C MET A 16 -8.71 -10.43 -5.83
N THR A 17 -7.76 -9.60 -5.38
CA THR A 17 -7.89 -8.16 -5.26
C THR A 17 -6.94 -7.50 -6.25
N ALA A 18 -7.17 -6.21 -6.54
CA ALA A 18 -6.11 -5.41 -7.15
C ALA A 18 -4.86 -5.45 -6.25
N LEU A 19 -3.67 -5.42 -6.85
CA LEU A 19 -2.45 -5.18 -6.11
C LEU A 19 -2.17 -3.67 -6.18
N LEU A 20 -2.16 -3.03 -5.03
CA LEU A 20 -1.85 -1.61 -4.93
C LEU A 20 -0.55 -1.47 -4.13
N GLY A 21 0.50 -1.00 -4.76
CA GLY A 21 1.79 -0.80 -4.11
C GLY A 21 2.06 0.67 -3.91
N ARG A 22 1.94 1.17 -2.67
CA ARG A 22 2.43 2.52 -2.34
C ARG A 22 3.96 2.54 -2.45
N VAL A 23 4.51 3.55 -3.11
CA VAL A 23 5.96 3.72 -3.24
C VAL A 23 6.50 4.23 -1.90
N PRO A 24 7.55 3.60 -1.34
CA PRO A 24 8.18 4.08 -0.12
C PRO A 24 8.78 5.48 -0.29
N ILE A 25 8.64 6.31 0.73
CA ILE A 25 9.35 7.60 0.86
C ILE A 25 10.37 7.40 1.99
N ASP A 26 11.65 7.75 1.74
CA ASP A 26 12.77 7.52 2.67
C ASP A 26 12.91 6.05 3.14
N GLY A 27 12.58 5.11 2.27
CA GLY A 27 12.68 3.67 2.54
C GLY A 27 11.56 3.10 3.41
N VAL A 28 10.60 3.92 3.85
CA VAL A 28 9.46 3.48 4.67
C VAL A 28 8.18 3.46 3.85
N VAL A 29 7.47 2.33 3.88
CA VAL A 29 6.11 2.20 3.35
C VAL A 29 5.13 2.46 4.49
N ASN A 30 4.60 3.66 4.57
CA ASN A 30 3.50 3.95 5.49
C ASN A 30 2.24 3.23 5.00
N ASP A 31 1.63 2.42 5.87
CA ASP A 31 0.32 1.79 5.66
C ASP A 31 0.24 0.97 4.36
N PRO A 32 0.97 -0.16 4.26
CA PRO A 32 1.01 -0.97 3.03
C PRO A 32 -0.35 -1.61 2.74
N TYR A 33 -0.76 -1.62 1.47
CA TYR A 33 -2.09 -2.11 1.10
C TYR A 33 -2.17 -3.64 1.24
N PRO A 34 -3.27 -4.16 1.80
CA PRO A 34 -3.50 -5.59 1.86
C PRO A 34 -3.86 -6.15 0.48
N PHE A 35 -3.46 -7.37 0.20
CA PHE A 35 -3.91 -8.12 -0.99
C PHE A 35 -4.32 -9.55 -0.62
N LYS A 36 -5.09 -10.17 -1.51
CA LYS A 36 -5.44 -11.59 -1.42
C LYS A 36 -5.13 -12.34 -2.71
N VAL A 37 -4.70 -13.59 -2.59
CA VAL A 37 -4.40 -14.49 -3.71
C VAL A 37 -5.14 -15.81 -3.51
N LEU A 38 -5.72 -16.33 -4.58
CA LEU A 38 -6.32 -17.65 -4.64
C LEU A 38 -5.32 -18.64 -5.26
N VAL A 39 -5.20 -19.80 -4.65
CA VAL A 39 -4.39 -20.92 -5.15
C VAL A 39 -5.31 -22.09 -5.38
N GLY A 40 -5.35 -22.57 -6.63
CA GLY A 40 -6.10 -23.75 -7.00
C GLY A 40 -5.47 -25.02 -6.43
N LYS A 41 -6.28 -26.08 -6.29
CA LYS A 41 -5.85 -27.41 -5.85
C LYS A 41 -4.57 -27.91 -6.51
N GLU A 42 -4.50 -27.75 -7.82
CA GLU A 42 -3.39 -28.23 -8.67
C GLU A 42 -2.11 -27.40 -8.49
N ASN A 43 -2.24 -26.21 -7.88
CA ASN A 43 -1.17 -25.22 -7.73
C ASN A 43 -0.60 -25.19 -6.30
N LEU A 44 -1.15 -26.01 -5.39
CA LEU A 44 -0.75 -26.01 -3.98
C LEU A 44 0.59 -26.67 -3.71
N THR A 45 1.17 -27.42 -4.65
CA THR A 45 2.43 -28.13 -4.42
C THR A 45 3.47 -27.86 -5.49
N ALA A 46 4.73 -27.84 -5.05
CA ALA A 46 5.85 -27.94 -5.96
C ALA A 46 5.89 -29.37 -6.52
N ASN A 47 6.04 -29.51 -7.84
CA ASN A 47 6.28 -30.78 -8.55
C ASN A 47 5.06 -31.69 -8.78
N GLY A 48 3.83 -31.16 -8.77
CA GLY A 48 2.64 -31.90 -9.23
C GLY A 48 2.16 -33.03 -8.29
N VAL A 49 2.65 -33.06 -7.05
CA VAL A 49 2.18 -34.01 -6.02
C VAL A 49 0.91 -33.45 -5.41
N MET A 50 -0.26 -34.06 -5.66
CA MET A 50 -1.52 -33.56 -5.11
C MET A 50 -1.59 -33.69 -3.58
N LEU A 51 -2.00 -32.62 -2.90
CA LEU A 51 -2.34 -32.68 -1.48
C LEU A 51 -3.72 -33.32 -1.31
N PRO A 52 -3.83 -34.45 -0.61
CA PRO A 52 -5.12 -35.10 -0.43
C PRO A 52 -6.01 -34.27 0.49
N ASN A 53 -7.30 -34.25 0.17
CA ASN A 53 -8.36 -33.57 0.91
C ASN A 53 -8.29 -32.03 0.96
N VAL A 54 -7.34 -31.38 0.28
CA VAL A 54 -7.29 -29.92 0.15
C VAL A 54 -7.82 -29.52 -1.23
N GLU A 55 -8.75 -28.58 -1.27
CA GLU A 55 -9.41 -28.09 -2.50
C GLU A 55 -8.77 -26.79 -3.01
N GLY A 56 -8.10 -26.04 -2.13
CA GLY A 56 -7.43 -24.81 -2.49
C GLY A 56 -6.92 -24.06 -1.27
N ALA A 57 -6.31 -22.90 -1.51
CA ALA A 57 -5.93 -21.99 -0.46
C ALA A 57 -6.19 -20.53 -0.83
N ILE A 58 -6.42 -19.71 0.20
CA ILE A 58 -6.49 -18.26 0.09
C ILE A 58 -5.35 -17.68 0.92
N LEU A 59 -4.50 -16.89 0.29
CA LEU A 59 -3.39 -16.21 0.95
C LEU A 59 -3.69 -14.74 1.12
N SER A 60 -3.16 -14.16 2.18
CA SER A 60 -3.23 -12.74 2.47
C SER A 60 -1.82 -12.18 2.65
N GLY A 61 -1.64 -10.94 2.25
CA GLY A 61 -0.35 -10.27 2.32
C GLY A 61 -0.47 -8.75 2.26
N THR A 62 0.68 -8.08 2.22
CA THR A 62 0.80 -6.64 2.04
C THR A 62 1.70 -6.30 0.86
N ALA A 63 1.36 -5.23 0.14
CA ALA A 63 2.01 -4.82 -1.09
C ALA A 63 2.70 -3.45 -0.96
N SER A 64 3.82 -3.29 -1.66
CA SER A 64 4.55 -2.04 -1.85
C SER A 64 4.91 -1.84 -3.32
N GLY A 65 5.04 -0.58 -3.74
CA GLY A 65 5.34 -0.21 -5.12
C GLY A 65 6.82 0.02 -5.32
N ASP A 66 7.35 -0.43 -6.46
CA ASP A 66 8.63 0.01 -6.99
C ASP A 66 8.36 0.98 -8.14
N TRP A 67 8.65 2.26 -7.91
CA TRP A 67 8.38 3.30 -8.90
C TRP A 67 9.21 3.13 -10.16
N THR A 68 10.51 2.87 -10.00
CA THR A 68 11.48 2.75 -11.11
C THR A 68 11.10 1.60 -12.03
N LEU A 69 10.74 0.46 -11.45
CA LEU A 69 10.37 -0.74 -12.21
C LEU A 69 8.89 -0.78 -12.62
N SER A 70 8.06 0.16 -12.14
CA SER A 70 6.61 0.20 -12.39
C SER A 70 5.93 -1.12 -12.01
N CYS A 71 6.18 -1.61 -10.80
CA CYS A 71 5.66 -2.89 -10.34
C CYS A 71 5.28 -2.91 -8.86
N VAL A 72 4.56 -3.95 -8.47
CA VAL A 72 4.22 -4.24 -7.08
C VAL A 72 5.08 -5.39 -6.56
N ARG A 73 5.67 -5.20 -5.38
CA ARG A 73 6.24 -6.27 -4.55
C ARG A 73 5.23 -6.63 -3.49
N GLY A 74 5.04 -7.92 -3.25
CA GLY A 74 4.08 -8.40 -2.25
C GLY A 74 4.71 -9.39 -1.29
N LYS A 75 4.42 -9.19 0.00
CA LYS A 75 4.79 -10.09 1.08
C LYS A 75 3.57 -10.85 1.55
N VAL A 76 3.68 -12.16 1.66
CA VAL A 76 2.61 -13.03 2.15
C VAL A 76 2.74 -13.19 3.65
N THR A 77 1.65 -13.02 4.38
CA THR A 77 1.61 -13.08 5.85
C THR A 77 0.83 -14.28 6.38
N SER A 78 -0.20 -14.73 5.65
CA SER A 78 -0.99 -15.89 6.05
C SER A 78 -1.55 -16.67 4.87
N ILE A 79 -1.87 -17.94 5.14
CA ILE A 79 -2.51 -18.88 4.22
C ILE A 79 -3.69 -19.53 4.93
N THR A 80 -4.83 -19.62 4.24
CA THR A 80 -6.02 -20.36 4.69
C THR A 80 -6.28 -21.49 3.72
N LEU A 81 -6.09 -22.72 4.19
CA LEU A 81 -6.37 -23.94 3.45
C LEU A 81 -7.85 -24.27 3.57
N VAL A 82 -8.45 -24.70 2.46
CA VAL A 82 -9.84 -25.15 2.39
C VAL A 82 -9.84 -26.63 2.04
N PHE A 83 -10.43 -27.45 2.91
CA PHE A 83 -10.52 -28.89 2.72
C PHE A 83 -11.82 -29.28 1.98
N ASN A 84 -11.81 -30.44 1.32
CA ASN A 84 -12.94 -30.94 0.53
C ASN A 84 -14.24 -31.09 1.36
N ASP A 85 -14.14 -31.31 2.67
CA ASP A 85 -15.28 -31.42 3.59
C ASP A 85 -15.75 -30.07 4.18
N GLY A 86 -15.21 -28.97 3.65
CA GLY A 86 -15.51 -27.60 4.05
C GLY A 86 -14.76 -27.10 5.28
N ARG A 87 -13.87 -27.90 5.88
CA ARG A 87 -12.99 -27.38 6.94
C ARG A 87 -12.05 -26.32 6.41
N VAL A 88 -11.69 -25.40 7.29
CA VAL A 88 -10.70 -24.36 7.00
C VAL A 88 -9.62 -24.32 8.06
N ARG A 89 -8.39 -24.06 7.62
CA ARG A 89 -7.23 -23.96 8.51
C ARG A 89 -6.36 -22.79 8.09
N THR A 90 -6.22 -21.80 8.97
CA THR A 90 -5.37 -20.63 8.73
C THR A 90 -4.04 -20.74 9.46
N LEU A 91 -2.95 -20.44 8.75
CA LEU A 91 -1.57 -20.48 9.23
C LEU A 91 -0.86 -19.15 8.93
N PRO A 92 0.08 -18.72 9.79
CA PRO A 92 0.42 -19.31 11.09
C PRO A 92 -0.73 -19.19 12.13
N GLN A 93 -0.76 -20.07 13.13
CA GLN A 93 -1.74 -19.95 14.23
C GLN A 93 -1.32 -18.85 15.21
N GLY A 94 -2.24 -17.92 15.47
CA GLY A 94 -2.07 -16.85 16.45
C GLY A 94 -1.88 -15.47 15.81
N ARG A 95 -2.31 -14.42 16.53
CA ARG A 95 -1.88 -13.06 16.21
C ARG A 95 -0.41 -13.00 16.54
N GLN A 96 0.46 -13.09 15.54
CA GLN A 96 1.88 -12.88 15.72
C GLN A 96 2.11 -11.38 15.98
N SER A 97 1.83 -10.97 17.22
CA SER A 97 2.23 -9.70 17.80
C SER A 97 3.71 -9.81 18.14
N ASN A 98 4.57 -9.88 17.12
CA ASN A 98 6.00 -9.66 17.32
C ASN A 98 6.65 -9.16 16.04
N SER A 99 7.43 -8.11 16.23
CA SER A 99 8.07 -7.18 15.31
C SER A 99 9.09 -7.77 14.33
N ASN A 100 9.13 -9.10 14.14
CA ASN A 100 9.91 -9.74 13.08
C ASN A 100 8.99 -10.15 11.94
N SER A 101 8.72 -9.14 11.13
CA SER A 101 7.79 -9.07 10.01
C SER A 101 8.23 -9.91 8.81
N ASP A 102 8.72 -11.15 8.96
CA ASP A 102 9.29 -11.92 7.84
C ASP A 102 8.26 -12.64 6.97
N GLY A 103 6.99 -12.65 7.37
CA GLY A 103 5.92 -13.26 6.60
C GLY A 103 6.12 -14.78 6.46
N ILE A 104 5.36 -15.39 5.56
CA ILE A 104 5.48 -16.81 5.17
C ILE A 104 5.88 -16.98 3.71
N GLY A 105 6.05 -15.87 2.97
CA GLY A 105 6.44 -15.89 1.57
C GLY A 105 6.36 -14.53 0.90
N TRP A 106 6.52 -14.52 -0.41
CA TRP A 106 6.43 -13.35 -1.28
C TRP A 106 5.82 -13.73 -2.64
N ILE A 107 5.37 -12.73 -3.40
CA ILE A 107 4.80 -12.92 -4.74
C ILE A 107 5.74 -12.48 -5.85
N SER A 108 5.68 -13.17 -6.98
CA SER A 108 6.34 -12.80 -8.23
C SER A 108 5.33 -12.74 -9.37
N ASP A 109 5.76 -12.22 -10.50
CA ASP A 109 5.09 -12.52 -11.76
C ASP A 109 5.18 -14.05 -12.09
N PRO A 110 4.46 -14.54 -13.12
CA PRO A 110 4.52 -15.95 -13.50
C PRO A 110 5.90 -16.46 -13.96
N TYR A 111 6.84 -15.57 -14.24
CA TYR A 111 8.20 -15.89 -14.69
C TYR A 111 9.23 -15.89 -13.56
N GLY A 112 8.80 -15.64 -12.31
CA GLY A 112 9.65 -15.67 -11.13
C GLY A 112 10.31 -14.33 -10.78
N VAL A 113 9.95 -13.24 -11.47
CA VAL A 113 10.48 -11.90 -11.15
C VAL A 113 9.73 -11.35 -9.93
N PRO A 114 10.42 -10.97 -8.83
CA PRO A 114 9.82 -10.50 -7.57
C PRO A 114 9.23 -9.07 -7.68
N CYS A 115 8.45 -8.82 -8.72
CA CYS A 115 8.02 -7.50 -9.18
C CYS A 115 6.88 -7.71 -10.19
N VAL A 116 5.62 -7.63 -9.74
CA VAL A 116 4.44 -7.81 -10.60
C VAL A 116 4.15 -6.51 -11.36
N PRO A 117 4.24 -6.47 -12.70
CA PRO A 117 4.10 -5.23 -13.47
C PRO A 117 2.74 -4.56 -13.29
N GLY A 118 2.72 -3.22 -13.26
CA GLY A 118 1.50 -2.43 -13.15
C GLY A 118 1.67 -0.97 -13.61
N ASP A 119 0.58 -0.22 -13.49
CA ASP A 119 0.52 1.18 -13.93
C ASP A 119 0.87 2.15 -12.79
N ARG A 120 1.72 3.13 -13.07
CA ARG A 120 1.97 4.26 -12.17
C ARG A 120 0.72 5.12 -12.02
N LYS A 121 0.34 5.42 -10.79
CA LYS A 121 -0.65 6.40 -10.39
C LYS A 121 0.05 7.42 -9.50
N THR A 122 -0.10 8.70 -9.84
CA THR A 122 0.49 9.83 -9.12
C THR A 122 -0.42 11.05 -9.17
N ASN A 123 -0.40 11.84 -8.11
CA ASN A 123 -0.99 13.18 -8.05
C ASN A 123 0.11 14.27 -8.01
N ALA A 124 1.36 13.90 -8.29
CA ALA A 124 2.50 14.81 -8.22
C ALA A 124 2.36 16.01 -9.19
N PRO A 125 1.90 15.87 -10.45
CA PRO A 125 1.70 17.02 -11.33
C PRO A 125 0.73 18.05 -10.75
N GLU A 126 -0.42 17.60 -10.25
CA GLU A 126 -1.44 18.46 -9.64
C GLU A 126 -0.92 19.13 -8.37
N TYR A 127 -0.23 18.37 -7.51
CA TYR A 127 0.35 18.90 -6.29
C TYR A 127 1.47 19.91 -6.54
N LEU A 128 2.43 19.60 -7.42
CA LEU A 128 3.54 20.49 -7.76
C LEU A 128 3.06 21.78 -8.40
N THR A 129 2.09 21.70 -9.32
CA THR A 129 1.48 22.87 -9.94
C THR A 129 0.81 23.76 -8.90
N SER A 130 0.02 23.16 -8.01
CA SER A 130 -0.68 23.89 -6.95
C SER A 130 0.30 24.52 -5.95
N ASN A 131 1.33 23.79 -5.54
CA ASN A 131 2.35 24.28 -4.60
C ASN A 131 3.22 25.39 -5.22
N PHE A 132 3.56 25.29 -6.51
CA PHE A 132 4.29 26.34 -7.23
C PHE A 132 3.46 27.63 -7.33
N LEU A 133 2.17 27.51 -7.70
CA LEU A 133 1.26 28.65 -7.76
C LEU A 133 1.12 29.33 -6.40
N LEU A 134 0.86 28.56 -5.33
CA LEU A 134 0.76 29.10 -3.98
C LEU A 134 2.07 29.75 -3.51
N GLY A 135 3.22 29.15 -3.81
CA GLY A 135 4.53 29.72 -3.50
C GLY A 135 4.81 31.03 -4.23
N GLY A 136 4.46 31.12 -5.53
CA GLY A 136 4.62 32.34 -6.31
C GLY A 136 3.77 33.51 -5.80
N VAL A 137 2.51 33.24 -5.43
CA VAL A 137 1.62 34.26 -4.88
C VAL A 137 2.05 34.67 -3.46
N ALA A 138 2.43 33.71 -2.60
CA ALA A 138 2.90 34.00 -1.25
C ALA A 138 4.19 34.84 -1.26
N ALA A 139 5.14 34.54 -2.15
CA ALA A 139 6.37 35.32 -2.29
C ALA A 139 6.09 36.76 -2.75
N ALA A 140 5.14 36.95 -3.67
CA ALA A 140 4.73 38.29 -4.10
C ALA A 140 4.06 39.08 -2.97
N ALA A 141 3.21 38.44 -2.16
CA ALA A 141 2.56 39.06 -1.01
C ALA A 141 3.57 39.45 0.09
N ASP A 142 4.50 38.54 0.43
CA ASP A 142 5.55 38.81 1.41
C ASP A 142 6.48 39.95 0.93
N ALA A 143 6.86 39.98 -0.35
CA ALA A 143 7.65 41.07 -0.93
C ALA A 143 6.90 42.42 -0.93
N TYR A 144 5.61 42.42 -1.25
CA TYR A 144 4.79 43.62 -1.19
C TYR A 144 4.66 44.15 0.24
N ALA A 145 4.43 43.28 1.23
CA ALA A 145 4.41 43.66 2.63
C ALA A 145 5.78 44.23 3.08
N GLN A 146 6.89 43.56 2.73
CA GLN A 146 8.23 44.06 3.05
C GLN A 146 8.55 45.40 2.34
N SER A 147 8.02 45.66 1.16
CA SER A 147 8.21 46.97 0.50
C SER A 147 7.59 48.15 1.25
N GLN A 148 6.65 47.90 2.17
CA GLN A 148 6.01 48.92 3.01
C GLN A 148 6.72 49.11 4.36
N THR A 149 7.83 48.40 4.62
CA THR A 149 8.65 48.55 5.84
C THR A 149 10.04 49.08 5.49
N THR A 150 10.55 50.06 6.24
CA THR A 150 11.95 50.50 6.13
C THR A 150 12.67 50.08 7.39
N THR A 151 13.72 49.29 7.22
CA THR A 151 14.62 48.93 8.33
C THR A 151 15.73 49.96 8.37
N VAL A 152 15.70 50.87 9.34
CA VAL A 152 16.80 51.81 9.55
C VAL A 152 17.75 51.19 10.57
N VAL A 153 18.99 50.96 10.17
CA VAL A 153 20.05 50.45 11.05
C VAL A 153 20.85 51.67 11.50
N ASP A 154 20.68 52.06 12.77
CA ASP A 154 21.49 53.12 13.39
C ASP A 154 22.24 52.55 14.60
N GLY A 155 23.49 53.00 14.81
CA GLY A 155 24.52 52.38 15.65
C GLY A 155 24.02 51.52 16.83
N SER A 156 24.09 50.20 16.68
CA SER A 156 23.72 49.13 17.64
C SER A 156 22.23 48.88 17.92
N SER A 157 21.29 49.63 17.33
CA SER A 157 19.86 49.38 17.49
C SER A 157 19.16 49.26 16.14
N VAL A 158 18.57 48.08 15.88
CA VAL A 158 17.73 47.83 14.70
C VAL A 158 16.31 48.27 15.05
N VAL A 159 15.86 49.41 14.52
CA VAL A 159 14.46 49.84 14.65
C VAL A 159 13.75 49.55 13.33
N GLY A 160 12.95 48.48 13.31
CA GLY A 160 12.03 48.21 12.20
C GLY A 160 10.81 49.11 12.32
N ALA A 161 10.59 50.02 11.38
CA ALA A 161 9.42 50.88 11.32
C ALA A 161 8.65 50.65 10.02
N VAL A 162 7.34 50.45 10.11
CA VAL A 162 6.45 50.46 8.94
C VAL A 162 6.33 51.90 8.48
N THR A 163 7.17 52.29 7.53
CA THR A 163 7.24 53.66 7.00
C THR A 163 6.26 53.90 5.84
N GLY A 164 5.66 52.84 5.28
CA GLY A 164 4.62 52.90 4.27
C GLY A 164 3.20 52.90 4.86
N ASP A 165 2.20 52.55 4.04
CA ASP A 165 0.81 52.48 4.48
C ASP A 165 0.60 51.24 5.39
N GLN A 166 0.33 51.49 6.67
CA GLN A 166 0.14 50.44 7.67
C GLN A 166 -1.04 49.51 7.34
N GLY A 167 -2.09 50.01 6.68
CA GLY A 167 -3.23 49.21 6.24
C GLY A 167 -2.86 48.24 5.11
N LYS A 168 -2.05 48.69 4.15
CA LYS A 168 -1.52 47.85 3.06
C LYS A 168 -0.52 46.83 3.56
N PHE A 169 0.32 47.20 4.53
CA PHE A 169 1.23 46.27 5.20
C PHE A 169 0.47 45.16 5.94
N LEU A 170 -0.52 45.55 6.76
CA LEU A 170 -1.34 44.61 7.52
C LEU A 170 -2.18 43.69 6.61
N MET A 171 -2.77 44.25 5.55
CA MET A 171 -3.50 43.47 4.55
C MET A 171 -2.58 42.48 3.81
N GLY A 172 -1.36 42.91 3.45
CA GLY A 172 -0.36 42.05 2.82
C GLY A 172 0.09 40.91 3.73
N GLN A 173 0.34 41.18 5.02
CA GLN A 173 0.66 40.15 6.01
C GLN A 173 -0.51 39.19 6.26
N ALA A 174 -1.75 39.68 6.34
CA ALA A 174 -2.93 38.84 6.54
C ALA A 174 -3.19 37.91 5.35
N ILE A 175 -3.02 38.41 4.12
CA ILE A 175 -3.09 37.59 2.90
C ILE A 175 -1.95 36.57 2.87
N GLY A 176 -0.72 36.99 3.20
CA GLY A 176 0.44 36.10 3.29
C GLY A 176 0.27 34.99 4.34
N ALA A 177 -0.30 35.29 5.50
CA ALA A 177 -0.61 34.31 6.54
C ALA A 177 -1.69 33.32 6.09
N GLY A 178 -2.80 33.80 5.52
CA GLY A 178 -3.85 32.92 4.99
C GLY A 178 -3.36 32.02 3.85
N LEU A 179 -2.45 32.51 3.00
CA LEU A 179 -1.80 31.71 1.96
C LEU A 179 -0.80 30.70 2.53
N LYS A 180 -0.06 31.05 3.58
CA LYS A 180 0.82 30.12 4.30
C LYS A 180 0.02 28.98 4.94
N ASP A 181 -1.09 29.28 5.61
CA ASP A 181 -1.98 28.26 6.18
C ASP A 181 -2.61 27.38 5.09
N THR A 182 -2.99 27.97 3.95
CA THR A 182 -3.52 27.21 2.80
C THR A 182 -2.45 26.34 2.16
N ALA A 183 -1.22 26.83 2.02
CA ALA A 183 -0.08 26.06 1.53
C ALA A 183 0.29 24.93 2.50
N GLU A 184 0.23 25.18 3.81
CA GLU A 184 0.47 24.16 4.84
C GLU A 184 -0.65 23.11 4.86
N TRP A 185 -1.92 23.53 4.74
CA TRP A 185 -3.06 22.62 4.58
C TRP A 185 -2.91 21.79 3.31
N LEU A 186 -2.53 22.39 2.18
CA LEU A 186 -2.29 21.70 0.92
C LEU A 186 -1.13 20.71 1.07
N ARG A 187 -0.01 21.09 1.70
CA ARG A 187 1.10 20.18 2.04
C ARG A 187 0.65 19.03 2.93
N LYS A 188 -0.20 19.28 3.94
CA LYS A 188 -0.73 18.21 4.80
C LYS A 188 -1.69 17.28 4.04
N ARG A 189 -2.46 17.82 3.09
CA ARG A 189 -3.48 17.08 2.32
C ARG A 189 -2.92 16.33 1.11
N TYR A 190 -1.93 16.90 0.44
CA TYR A 190 -1.38 16.43 -0.84
C TYR A 190 0.14 16.25 -0.83
N GLY A 191 0.84 16.73 0.20
CA GLY A 191 2.31 16.62 0.30
C GLY A 191 2.81 15.23 0.65
N GLN A 192 1.91 14.28 0.89
CA GLN A 192 2.18 12.87 0.61
C GLN A 192 1.75 12.62 -0.83
N THR A 193 2.69 12.72 -1.78
CA THR A 193 2.40 12.33 -3.17
C THR A 193 1.87 10.91 -3.16
N PHE A 194 0.70 10.71 -3.74
CA PHE A 194 0.09 9.40 -3.90
C PHE A 194 0.79 8.70 -5.05
N ASP A 195 2.05 8.32 -4.85
CA ASP A 195 2.79 7.52 -5.80
C ASP A 195 2.51 6.05 -5.50
N ALA A 196 1.74 5.42 -6.39
CA ALA A 196 1.35 4.04 -6.26
C ALA A 196 1.46 3.32 -7.59
N ILE A 197 1.73 2.02 -7.54
CA ILE A 197 1.60 1.12 -8.69
C ILE A 197 0.30 0.34 -8.53
N TYR A 198 -0.52 0.34 -9.58
CA TYR A 198 -1.79 -0.38 -9.64
C TYR A 198 -1.68 -1.58 -10.57
N VAL A 199 -2.05 -2.76 -10.08
CA VAL A 199 -2.23 -3.98 -10.87
C VAL A 199 -3.70 -4.41 -10.74
N PRO A 200 -4.40 -4.68 -11.85
CA PRO A 200 -5.79 -5.11 -11.79
C PRO A 200 -5.97 -6.45 -11.08
N PRO A 201 -7.15 -6.73 -10.49
CA PRO A 201 -7.48 -8.05 -9.97
C PRO A 201 -7.52 -9.10 -11.09
N GLY A 202 -7.39 -10.38 -10.75
CA GLY A 202 -7.35 -11.49 -11.71
C GLY A 202 -5.97 -11.74 -12.31
N GLN A 203 -4.96 -10.96 -11.93
CA GLN A 203 -3.60 -11.14 -12.41
C GLN A 203 -3.00 -12.46 -11.92
N ALA A 204 -2.36 -13.20 -12.84
CA ALA A 204 -1.59 -14.38 -12.49
C ALA A 204 -0.31 -14.00 -11.74
N VAL A 205 -0.05 -14.69 -10.64
CA VAL A 205 1.13 -14.53 -9.79
C VAL A 205 1.68 -15.89 -9.39
N ALA A 206 2.94 -15.94 -9.02
CA ALA A 206 3.50 -17.10 -8.32
C ALA A 206 3.81 -16.72 -6.88
N ILE A 207 3.63 -17.66 -5.96
CA ILE A 207 3.88 -17.47 -4.53
C ILE A 207 5.09 -18.29 -4.14
N HIS A 208 6.09 -17.66 -3.53
CA HIS A 208 7.30 -18.30 -3.05
C HIS A 208 7.26 -18.39 -1.54
N LEU A 209 7.15 -19.60 -1.01
CA LEU A 209 7.09 -19.83 0.43
C LEU A 209 8.49 -19.72 1.04
N THR A 210 8.62 -18.95 2.12
CA THR A 210 9.87 -18.81 2.87
C THR A 210 9.86 -19.62 4.17
N LYS A 211 8.74 -20.28 4.47
CA LYS A 211 8.54 -21.14 5.64
C LYS A 211 7.75 -22.36 5.25
N SER A 212 8.06 -23.49 5.90
CA SER A 212 7.25 -24.69 5.79
C SER A 212 5.85 -24.46 6.37
N ILE A 213 4.83 -24.94 5.68
CA ILE A 213 3.42 -24.84 6.07
C ILE A 213 2.92 -26.23 6.40
N GLU A 214 2.73 -26.51 7.69
CA GLU A 214 2.23 -27.79 8.17
C GLU A 214 0.71 -27.89 7.94
N ILE A 215 0.31 -28.84 7.09
CA ILE A 215 -1.09 -29.10 6.74
C ILE A 215 -1.61 -30.18 7.68
N ASP A 216 -1.96 -29.73 8.88
CA ASP A 216 -2.64 -30.57 9.85
C ASP A 216 -4.14 -30.52 9.63
N TYR A 217 -4.71 -31.70 9.37
CA TYR A 217 -6.15 -31.89 9.38
C TYR A 217 -6.65 -31.91 10.81
N GLU A 218 -7.56 -31.00 11.17
CA GLU A 218 -8.13 -30.90 12.51
C GLU A 218 -9.52 -31.55 12.54
N PRO A 219 -9.68 -32.77 13.12
CA PRO A 219 -10.95 -33.52 13.23
C PRO A 219 -12.17 -32.70 13.68
N ASN A 220 -11.94 -31.74 14.56
CA ASN A 220 -12.96 -30.92 15.21
C ASN A 220 -12.87 -29.43 14.81
N GLY A 221 -12.15 -29.12 13.73
CA GLY A 221 -11.94 -27.75 13.26
C GLY A 221 -13.20 -27.09 12.70
N ARG A 222 -13.14 -25.76 12.53
CA ARG A 222 -14.27 -24.98 11.98
C ARG A 222 -14.55 -25.39 10.53
N LYS A 223 -15.84 -25.43 10.18
CA LYS A 223 -16.33 -25.75 8.83
C LYS A 223 -17.10 -24.59 8.23
N VAL A 224 -16.95 -24.40 6.92
CA VAL A 224 -17.83 -23.61 6.09
C VAL A 224 -18.89 -24.55 5.53
N ASN A 225 -20.17 -24.28 5.79
CA ASN A 225 -21.27 -25.10 5.29
C ASN A 225 -21.74 -24.57 3.92
N TYR A 226 -21.46 -25.34 2.86
CA TYR A 226 -21.84 -24.98 1.49
C TYR A 226 -23.24 -25.47 1.07
N LEU A 227 -23.98 -26.18 1.95
CA LEU A 227 -25.21 -26.89 1.59
C LEU A 227 -26.40 -25.97 1.22
N GLN A 228 -26.32 -24.66 1.44
CA GLN A 228 -27.39 -23.73 1.02
C GLN A 228 -27.25 -23.18 -0.40
N GLN A 229 -26.12 -23.37 -1.10
CA GLN A 229 -25.95 -22.80 -2.45
C GLN A 229 -26.49 -23.68 -3.58
N LYS A 230 -26.49 -25.01 -3.41
CA LYS A 230 -26.99 -25.94 -4.44
C LYS A 230 -28.52 -25.89 -4.61
N GLN A 231 -29.27 -25.62 -3.54
CA GLN A 231 -30.74 -25.53 -3.61
C GLN A 231 -31.24 -24.21 -4.24
N ARG A 232 -30.51 -23.09 -4.10
CA ARG A 232 -30.92 -21.82 -4.70
C ARG A 232 -30.67 -21.74 -6.21
N ARG A 233 -29.61 -22.37 -6.74
CA ARG A 233 -29.34 -22.42 -8.18
C ARG A 233 -30.25 -23.37 -8.98
N GLN A 234 -31.10 -24.15 -8.31
CA GLN A 234 -32.10 -25.00 -8.96
C GLN A 234 -33.52 -24.42 -8.89
N LEU A 235 -33.68 -23.21 -8.33
CA LEU A 235 -34.97 -22.53 -8.16
C LEU A 235 -35.04 -21.18 -8.90
N ASP A 236 -34.03 -20.84 -9.70
CA ASP A 236 -34.03 -19.72 -10.65
C ASP A 236 -33.98 -20.26 -12.09
#